data_AF-A0A959IQ51-F1
#
_entry.id   AF-A0A959IQ51-F1
#
_cell.length_a   1.000
_cell.length_b   1.000
_cell.length_c   1.000
_cell.angle_alpha   90.00
_cell.angle_beta   90.00
_cell.angle_gamma   90.00
#
_symmetry.space_group_name_H-M   'P 1'
#
loop_
_entity.id
_entity.type
_entity.pdbx_description
1 polymer ?
#
loop_
_entity_poly.entity_id
_entity_poly.type
_entity_poly.pdbx_seq_one_letter_code
_entity_poly.pdbx_strand_id
1 'polypeptide(L)'
;SHIDTTLALLAPGKVLVNPTFTDVKKLPRVFDKWDVLIAPDPVPFNTRPRLMSNWISINTLMLDEERIIVEKRQAPLIKKLKDWGFKPIPCDFEDHYPFIGGFHCATLDVRRQGKLESYA
;
A
#
# COMPACT_ATOMS: atom_id res chain seq x y z
N SER A 1 -6.14 3.15 -12.69
CA SER A 1 -7.51 2.69 -12.36
C SER A 1 -7.39 1.80 -11.14
N HIS A 2 -8.43 1.74 -10.30
CA HIS A 2 -8.45 1.18 -8.93
C HIS A 2 -7.84 2.08 -7.86
N ILE A 3 -8.33 1.92 -6.62
CA ILE A 3 -8.04 2.79 -5.47
C ILE A 3 -6.81 2.35 -4.67
N ASP A 4 -6.40 1.10 -4.82
CA ASP A 4 -5.33 0.39 -4.11
C ASP A 4 -3.89 0.80 -4.50
N THR A 5 -3.77 1.86 -5.31
CA THR A 5 -2.51 2.62 -5.55
C THR A 5 -2.62 4.09 -5.17
N THR A 6 -3.77 4.48 -4.59
CA THR A 6 -4.11 5.83 -4.16
C THR A 6 -4.24 5.89 -2.64
N LEU A 7 -4.99 4.95 -2.06
CA LEU A 7 -5.18 4.77 -0.62
C LEU A 7 -5.02 3.29 -0.27
N ALA A 8 -4.25 2.99 0.78
CA ALA A 8 -4.13 1.65 1.34
C ALA A 8 -4.34 1.70 2.86
N LEU A 9 -5.33 0.96 3.35
CA LEU A 9 -5.60 0.84 4.79
C LEU A 9 -4.66 -0.22 5.37
N LEU A 10 -3.76 0.19 6.28
CA LEU A 10 -2.71 -0.70 6.77
C LEU A 10 -3.06 -1.36 8.11
N ALA A 11 -3.61 -0.58 9.03
CA ALA A 11 -3.99 -1.03 10.38
C ALA A 11 -5.10 -0.13 10.93
N PRO A 12 -5.76 -0.50 12.04
CA PRO A 12 -6.67 0.39 12.75
C PRO A 12 -6.06 1.79 12.95
N GLY A 13 -6.69 2.81 12.38
CA GLY A 13 -6.23 4.19 12.50
C GLY A 13 -5.01 4.55 11.63
N LYS A 14 -4.57 3.72 10.67
CA LYS A 14 -3.41 4.01 9.81
C LYS A 14 -3.75 3.85 8.32
N VAL A 15 -3.60 4.93 7.56
CA VAL A 15 -3.84 4.95 6.11
C VAL A 15 -2.60 5.44 5.36
N LEU A 16 -2.15 4.66 4.38
CA LEU A 16 -1.10 5.04 3.44
C LEU A 16 -1.71 5.76 2.23
N VAL A 17 -1.20 6.95 1.93
CA VAL A 17 -1.75 7.85 0.92
C VAL A 17 -0.71 8.15 -0.15
N ASN A 18 -1.16 8.09 -1.41
CA ASN A 18 -0.42 8.56 -2.56
C ASN A 18 -0.51 10.10 -2.66
N PRO A 19 0.59 10.85 -2.47
CA PRO A 19 0.56 12.31 -2.49
C PRO A 19 0.34 12.91 -3.88
N THR A 20 0.55 12.15 -4.96
CA THR A 20 0.32 12.63 -6.34
C THR A 20 -1.15 12.61 -6.70
N PHE A 21 -1.88 11.59 -6.24
CA PHE A 21 -3.28 11.38 -6.63
C PHE A 21 -4.28 11.86 -5.57
N THR A 22 -3.81 12.23 -4.38
CA THR A 22 -4.67 12.63 -3.26
C THR A 22 -4.20 13.94 -2.65
N ASP A 23 -5.11 14.91 -2.59
CA ASP A 23 -4.97 16.09 -1.73
C ASP A 23 -5.33 15.70 -0.30
N VAL A 24 -4.31 15.58 0.55
CA VAL A 24 -4.43 15.17 1.96
C VAL A 24 -5.41 16.07 2.73
N LYS A 25 -5.54 17.34 2.36
CA LYS A 25 -6.46 18.30 3.02
C LYS A 25 -7.94 18.05 2.69
N LYS A 26 -8.21 17.24 1.68
CA LYS A 26 -9.56 16.90 1.20
C LYS A 26 -9.91 15.43 1.41
N LEU A 27 -9.15 14.73 2.28
CA LEU A 27 -9.49 13.38 2.67
C LEU A 27 -10.89 13.34 3.34
N PRO A 28 -11.65 12.25 3.15
CA PRO A 28 -12.91 12.07 3.85
C PRO A 28 -12.73 12.12 5.38
N ARG A 29 -13.71 12.70 6.08
CA ARG A 29 -13.67 12.92 7.54
C ARG A 29 -13.46 11.66 8.39
N VAL A 30 -13.70 10.47 7.84
CA VAL A 30 -13.40 9.20 8.51
C VAL A 30 -11.92 9.07 8.88
N PHE A 31 -11.03 9.79 8.18
CA PHE A 31 -9.59 9.79 8.44
C PHE A 31 -9.13 10.93 9.38
N ASP A 32 -10.03 11.77 9.90
CA ASP A 32 -9.66 12.93 10.75
C ASP A 32 -8.84 12.53 11.99
N LYS A 33 -9.06 11.31 12.51
CA LYS A 33 -8.34 10.76 13.67
C LYS A 33 -7.28 9.71 13.30
N TRP A 34 -7.09 9.44 12.01
CA TRP A 34 -6.16 8.43 11.54
C TRP A 34 -4.79 9.04 11.32
N ASP A 35 -3.75 8.25 11.55
CA ASP A 35 -2.40 8.56 11.10
C ASP A 35 -2.36 8.46 9.57
N VAL A 36 -2.25 9.61 8.92
CA VAL A 36 -2.09 9.70 7.48
C VAL A 36 -0.62 9.56 7.11
N LEU A 37 -0.26 8.38 6.62
CA LEU A 37 1.09 8.01 6.22
C LEU A 37 1.30 8.39 4.76
N ILE A 38 2.19 9.34 4.48
CA ILE A 38 2.46 9.78 3.12
C ILE A 38 3.49 8.86 2.46
N ALA A 39 3.10 8.22 1.36
CA ALA A 39 3.97 7.34 0.60
C ALA A 39 5.18 8.13 0.04
N PRO A 40 6.40 7.59 0.13
CA PRO A 40 7.55 8.19 -0.53
C PRO A 40 7.46 8.01 -2.04
N ASP A 41 8.25 8.77 -2.79
CA ASP A 41 8.35 8.60 -4.24
C ASP A 41 8.73 7.15 -4.60
N PRO A 42 8.05 6.54 -5.58
CA PRO A 42 8.30 5.16 -5.95
C PRO A 42 9.64 5.02 -6.69
N VAL A 43 10.31 3.89 -6.47
CA VAL A 43 11.40 3.47 -7.35
C VAL A 43 10.76 3.00 -8.66
N PRO A 44 11.12 3.58 -9.82
CA PRO A 44 10.56 3.14 -11.09
C PRO A 44 10.86 1.67 -11.37
N PHE A 45 9.82 0.94 -11.79
CA PHE A 45 9.96 -0.42 -12.26
C PHE A 45 10.56 -0.44 -13.67
N ASN A 46 11.35 -1.47 -13.94
CA ASN A 46 12.07 -1.75 -15.18
C ASN A 46 11.28 -2.66 -16.14
N THR A 47 10.42 -3.53 -15.60
CA THR A 47 9.69 -4.53 -16.40
C THR A 47 8.80 -3.88 -17.47
N ARG A 48 8.70 -4.54 -18.63
CA ARG A 48 7.91 -4.12 -19.79
C ARG A 48 6.85 -5.17 -20.15
N PRO A 49 5.74 -4.78 -20.78
CA PRO A 49 5.30 -3.40 -21.07
C PRO A 49 4.94 -2.59 -19.81
N ARG A 50 5.15 -1.27 -19.86
CA ARG A 50 4.78 -0.36 -18.76
C ARG A 50 3.33 0.07 -18.93
N LEU A 51 2.41 -0.72 -18.37
CA LEU A 51 0.95 -0.50 -18.49
C LEU A 51 0.33 0.18 -17.25
N MET A 52 1.15 0.49 -16.24
CA MET A 52 0.70 1.05 -14.96
C MET A 52 1.62 2.18 -14.48
N SER A 53 1.13 2.94 -13.51
CA SER A 53 1.89 3.95 -12.79
C SER A 53 2.99 3.33 -11.94
N ASN A 54 4.10 4.05 -11.70
CA ASN A 54 5.11 3.65 -10.72
C ASN A 54 4.55 3.58 -9.28
N TRP A 55 3.38 4.20 -9.04
CA TRP A 55 2.65 4.13 -7.79
C TRP A 55 2.06 2.73 -7.46
N ILE A 56 2.27 1.73 -8.34
CA ILE A 56 2.08 0.33 -7.98
C ILE A 56 2.89 -0.09 -6.74
N SER A 57 3.92 0.67 -6.37
CA SER A 57 4.67 0.50 -5.12
C SER A 57 3.80 0.43 -3.87
N ILE A 58 2.66 1.13 -3.84
CA ILE A 58 1.72 1.16 -2.70
C ILE A 58 0.87 -0.12 -2.64
N ASN A 59 0.78 -0.87 -3.74
CA ASN A 59 -0.02 -2.09 -3.87
C ASN A 59 0.62 -3.26 -3.10
N THR A 60 0.50 -3.17 -1.78
CA THR A 60 1.08 -4.03 -0.75
C THR A 60 0.01 -4.93 -0.15
N LEU A 61 0.41 -5.96 0.60
CA LEU A 61 -0.54 -6.86 1.25
C LEU A 61 -0.26 -6.97 2.75
N MET A 62 -1.20 -6.53 3.58
CA MET A 62 -1.16 -6.72 5.03
C MET A 62 -1.53 -8.17 5.38
N LEU A 63 -0.68 -8.83 6.16
CA LEU A 63 -0.94 -10.18 6.72
C LEU A 63 -1.63 -10.09 8.08
N ASP A 64 -1.30 -9.06 8.85
CA ASP A 64 -1.94 -8.63 10.10
C ASP A 64 -1.67 -7.13 10.28
N GLU A 65 -1.86 -6.59 11.48
CA GLU A 65 -1.69 -5.15 11.76
C GLU A 65 -0.22 -4.68 11.71
N GLU A 66 0.76 -5.59 11.63
CA GLU A 66 2.18 -5.24 11.62
C GLU A 66 2.91 -5.72 10.35
N ARG A 67 2.65 -6.93 9.89
CA ARG A 67 3.38 -7.60 8.80
C ARG A 67 2.80 -7.22 7.45
N ILE A 68 3.65 -6.69 6.57
CA ILE A 68 3.25 -6.17 5.25
C ILE A 68 4.16 -6.71 4.15
N ILE A 69 3.60 -7.35 3.12
CA ILE A 69 4.35 -7.73 1.92
C ILE A 69 4.48 -6.51 1.02
N VAL A 70 5.71 -6.22 0.58
CA VAL A 70 6.06 -5.05 -0.23
C VAL A 70 7.11 -5.43 -1.27
N GLU A 71 7.11 -4.74 -2.40
CA GLU A 71 8.02 -5.07 -3.50
C GLU A 71 9.46 -4.75 -3.07
N LYS A 72 10.36 -5.69 -3.33
CA LYS A 72 11.74 -5.70 -2.83
C LYS A 72 12.57 -4.48 -3.25
N ARG A 73 12.38 -3.93 -4.45
CA ARG A 73 13.09 -2.74 -4.93
C ARG A 73 12.57 -1.43 -4.35
N GLN A 74 11.39 -1.42 -3.73
CA GLN A 74 10.81 -0.21 -3.09
C GLN A 74 11.48 0.11 -1.74
N ALA A 75 12.81 0.24 -1.73
CA ALA A 75 13.61 0.56 -0.54
C ALA A 75 13.12 1.80 0.24
N PRO A 76 12.69 2.91 -0.41
CA PRO A 76 12.12 4.06 0.30
C PRO A 76 10.86 3.71 1.10
N LEU A 77 9.93 2.96 0.48
CA LEU A 77 8.70 2.53 1.13
C LEU A 77 8.98 1.52 2.25
N ILE A 78 9.87 0.55 2.01
CA ILE A 78 10.32 -0.41 3.04
C ILE A 78 10.89 0.33 4.26
N LYS A 79 11.70 1.36 4.06
CA LYS A 79 12.26 2.16 5.14
C LYS A 79 11.14 2.89 5.92
N LYS A 80 10.24 3.58 5.22
CA LYS A 80 9.11 4.28 5.85
C LYS A 80 8.20 3.35 6.65
N LEU A 81 7.89 2.18 6.12
CA LEU A 81 7.11 1.16 6.82
C LEU A 81 7.77 0.75 8.14
N LYS A 82 9.10 0.53 8.14
CA LYS A 82 9.85 0.26 9.39
C LYS A 82 9.80 1.44 10.36
N ASP A 83 10.02 2.66 9.87
CA ASP A 83 9.98 3.88 10.69
C ASP A 83 8.60 4.09 11.33
N TRP A 84 7.53 3.64 10.66
CA TRP A 84 6.15 3.66 11.16
C TRP A 84 5.77 2.46 12.04
N GLY A 85 6.71 1.54 12.30
CA GLY A 85 6.52 0.39 13.19
C GLY A 85 6.03 -0.90 12.51
N PHE A 86 5.87 -0.92 11.19
CA PHE A 86 5.52 -2.13 10.46
C PHE A 86 6.73 -3.06 10.27
N LYS A 87 6.44 -4.32 9.97
CA LYS A 87 7.40 -5.40 9.68
C LYS A 87 7.31 -5.76 8.19
N PRO A 88 7.96 -5.00 7.28
CA PRO A 88 7.90 -5.29 5.86
C PRO A 88 8.60 -6.61 5.54
N ILE A 89 7.97 -7.39 4.65
CA ILE A 89 8.45 -8.64 4.08
C ILE A 89 8.72 -8.36 2.59
N PRO A 90 9.97 -8.05 2.22
CA PRO A 90 10.31 -7.76 0.83
C PRO A 90 10.16 -9.01 -0.04
N CYS A 91 9.41 -8.89 -1.13
CA CYS A 91 9.23 -9.95 -2.12
C CYS A 91 9.47 -9.40 -3.52
N ASP A 92 10.17 -10.17 -4.36
CA ASP A 92 10.37 -9.81 -5.77
C ASP A 92 9.09 -10.14 -6.55
N PHE A 93 8.49 -9.14 -7.20
CA PHE A 93 7.17 -9.27 -7.83
C PHE A 93 7.00 -8.42 -9.08
N GLU A 94 8.05 -7.75 -9.53
CA GLU A 94 7.96 -6.79 -10.64
C GLU A 94 7.61 -7.46 -11.97
N ASP A 95 8.01 -8.72 -12.16
CA ASP A 95 7.66 -9.51 -13.34
C ASP A 95 6.16 -9.82 -13.44
N HIS A 96 5.40 -9.59 -12.36
CA HIS A 96 3.93 -9.66 -12.38
C HIS A 96 3.29 -8.36 -12.88
N TYR A 97 4.00 -7.23 -12.86
CA TYR A 97 3.42 -5.92 -13.19
C TYR A 97 2.87 -5.80 -14.62
N PRO A 98 3.43 -6.45 -15.65
CA PRO A 98 2.80 -6.51 -16.97
C PRO A 98 1.36 -7.06 -16.97
N PHE A 99 0.99 -7.84 -15.96
CA PHE A 99 -0.36 -8.38 -15.76
C PHE A 99 -1.27 -7.43 -14.97
N ILE A 100 -0.86 -6.17 -14.81
CA ILE A 100 -1.69 -5.07 -14.29
C ILE A 100 -2.06 -5.25 -12.80
N GLY A 101 -1.11 -5.69 -11.97
CA GLY A 101 -1.33 -5.81 -10.53
C GLY A 101 -0.07 -5.89 -9.68
N GLY A 102 -0.19 -5.50 -8.40
CA GLY A 102 0.77 -5.78 -7.34
C GLY A 102 0.22 -6.85 -6.39
N PHE A 103 0.68 -6.90 -5.15
CA PHE A 103 0.30 -7.97 -4.21
C PHE A 103 -1.19 -7.94 -3.87
N HIS A 104 -1.76 -6.76 -3.63
CA HIS A 104 -3.19 -6.63 -3.33
C HIS A 104 -4.03 -7.06 -4.52
N CYS A 105 -3.70 -6.58 -5.74
CA CYS A 105 -4.42 -6.95 -6.95
C CYS A 105 -4.35 -8.45 -7.25
N ALA A 106 -3.25 -9.11 -6.90
CA ALA A 106 -3.02 -10.53 -7.16
C ALA A 106 -3.67 -11.46 -6.12
N THR A 107 -4.37 -10.92 -5.12
CA THR A 107 -4.91 -11.70 -4.01
C THR A 107 -6.37 -11.37 -3.71
N LEU A 108 -7.05 -12.31 -3.06
CA LEU A 108 -8.39 -12.14 -2.51
C LEU A 108 -8.43 -12.76 -1.11
N ASP A 109 -8.49 -11.94 -0.08
CA ASP A 109 -8.46 -12.33 1.32
C ASP A 109 -9.82 -12.82 1.80
N VAL A 110 -10.12 -14.09 1.53
CA VAL A 110 -11.40 -14.74 1.86
C VAL A 110 -11.66 -14.91 3.37
N ARG A 111 -10.63 -14.77 4.21
CA ARG A 111 -10.75 -14.89 5.67
C ARG A 111 -9.64 -14.16 6.40
N ARG A 112 -10.02 -13.30 7.36
CA ARG A 112 -9.17 -12.72 8.40
C ARG A 112 -9.78 -13.02 9.77
N GLN A 113 -8.96 -13.22 10.79
CA GLN A 113 -9.44 -13.44 12.16
C GLN A 113 -9.79 -12.09 12.79
N GLY A 114 -11.06 -11.91 13.20
CA GLY A 114 -11.54 -10.67 13.80
C GLY A 114 -13.05 -10.65 13.96
N LYS A 115 -13.59 -9.50 14.38
CA LYS A 115 -15.02 -9.20 14.47
C LYS A 115 -15.34 -7.98 13.59
N LEU A 116 -16.62 -7.73 13.36
CA LEU A 116 -17.06 -6.48 12.76
C LEU A 116 -16.92 -5.34 13.78
N GLU A 117 -16.19 -4.29 13.44
CA GLU A 117 -15.87 -3.16 14.32
C GLU A 117 -16.00 -1.82 13.58
N SER A 118 -15.96 -0.71 14.33
CA SER A 118 -15.91 0.65 13.80
C SER A 118 -14.59 1.31 14.20
N TYR A 119 -13.90 1.91 13.22
CA TYR A 119 -12.59 2.55 13.38
C TYR A 119 -12.63 4.07 13.13
N ALA A 120 -13.81 4.70 13.19
CA ALA A 120 -14.02 6.15 12.98
C ALA A 120 -13.73 7.02 14.21
#